data_AF-A0A3R7XHQ3-F1
#
_entry.id   AF-A0A3R7XHQ3-F1
#
_cell.length_a   1.000
_cell.length_b   1.000
_cell.length_c   1.000
_cell.angle_alpha   90.00
_cell.angle_beta   90.00
_cell.angle_gamma   90.00
#
_symmetry.space_group_name_H-M   'P 1'
#
loop_
_entity.id
_entity.type
_entity.pdbx_description
1 polymer ?
#
loop_
_entity_poly.entity_id
_entity_poly.type
_entity_poly.pdbx_seq_one_letter_code
_entity_poly.pdbx_strand_id
1 'polypeptide(L)'
;MDTNCSQSVRPVKHRPNIEDLALVATDFDGTLLGRNREVSKRTQAVLARLKEFGLDFVVVTGRPPRYCNSIPMQTGIPTSLICANGAMAYEPLTGTSTQFATLDLSDAQNLLTEIRQAHPNAGFCVEMGDDFVAERRWLELASRPLESDISDVIPLLNESV
;
A
#
# COMPACT_ATOMS: atom_id res chain seq x y z
N MET A 1 -17.10 9.94 -22.22
CA MET A 1 -18.02 10.81 -21.45
C MET A 1 -17.98 10.28 -20.03
N ASP A 2 -16.96 10.66 -19.27
CA ASP A 2 -16.82 10.19 -17.89
C ASP A 2 -17.27 11.32 -16.98
N THR A 3 -18.41 11.08 -16.33
CA THR A 3 -18.96 11.97 -15.31
C THR A 3 -17.99 12.00 -14.15
N ASN A 4 -17.21 13.08 -14.12
CA ASN A 4 -16.37 13.55 -13.03
C ASN A 4 -17.06 13.30 -11.68
N CYS A 5 -16.64 12.26 -10.95
CA CYS A 5 -17.12 11.95 -9.61
C CYS A 5 -16.38 12.83 -8.59
N SER A 6 -16.51 14.15 -8.74
CA SER A 6 -15.96 15.14 -7.81
C SER A 6 -17.04 15.56 -6.82
N GLN A 7 -17.72 14.60 -6.20
CA GLN A 7 -18.53 14.92 -5.03
C GLN A 7 -17.60 15.18 -3.84
N SER A 8 -17.69 16.38 -3.27
CA SER A 8 -16.90 16.74 -2.09
C SER A 8 -17.21 15.76 -0.96
N VAL A 9 -16.18 15.17 -0.34
CA VAL A 9 -16.34 14.39 0.88
C VAL A 9 -16.95 15.28 1.97
N ARG A 10 -18.13 14.92 2.48
CA ARG A 10 -18.79 15.64 3.58
C ARG A 10 -18.69 14.82 4.85
N PRO A 11 -18.15 15.38 5.96
CA PRO A 11 -18.19 14.72 7.25
C PRO A 11 -19.64 14.43 7.65
N VAL A 12 -19.94 13.18 8.00
CA VAL A 12 -21.27 12.78 8.48
C VAL A 12 -21.38 13.17 9.95
N LYS A 13 -22.45 13.90 10.32
CA LYS A 13 -22.69 14.32 11.72
C LYS A 13 -23.19 13.19 12.62
N HIS A 14 -23.68 12.11 12.04
CA HIS A 14 -24.22 10.94 12.72
C HIS A 14 -23.57 9.68 12.16
N ARG A 15 -23.46 8.64 12.98
CA ARG A 15 -22.98 7.34 12.48
C ARG A 15 -24.03 6.77 11.51
N PRO A 16 -23.64 6.34 10.30
CA PRO A 16 -24.57 5.72 9.37
C PRO A 16 -25.09 4.39 9.94
N ASN A 17 -26.28 3.97 9.52
CA ASN A 17 -26.71 2.60 9.76
C ASN A 17 -25.85 1.67 8.90
N ILE A 18 -25.59 0.47 9.39
CA ILE A 18 -24.70 -0.47 8.68
C ILE A 18 -25.34 -0.96 7.37
N GLU A 19 -26.67 -0.98 7.31
CA GLU A 19 -27.48 -1.33 6.15
C GLU A 19 -27.37 -0.31 5.00
N ASP A 20 -26.93 0.92 5.30
CA ASP A 20 -26.75 2.00 4.32
C ASP A 20 -25.30 2.06 3.80
N LEU A 21 -24.41 1.17 4.29
CA LEU A 21 -23.02 1.11 3.86
C LEU A 21 -22.85 0.12 2.71
N ALA A 22 -21.91 0.41 1.82
CA ALA A 22 -21.46 -0.53 0.79
C ALA A 22 -20.09 -1.15 1.14
N LEU A 23 -19.23 -0.39 1.83
CA LEU A 23 -17.84 -0.73 2.02
C LEU A 23 -17.27 -0.10 3.29
N VAL A 24 -16.33 -0.80 3.93
CA VAL A 24 -15.49 -0.25 5.00
C VAL A 24 -14.04 -0.26 4.53
N ALA A 25 -13.44 0.93 4.48
CA ALA A 25 -12.01 1.12 4.22
C ALA A 25 -11.31 1.56 5.50
N THR A 26 -10.16 0.97 5.81
CA THR A 26 -9.39 1.34 7.00
C THR A 26 -7.90 1.25 6.75
N ASP A 27 -7.16 2.13 7.42
CA ASP A 27 -5.72 1.98 7.56
C ASP A 27 -5.35 0.70 8.33
N PHE A 28 -4.10 0.23 8.16
CA PHE A 28 -3.58 -0.98 8.79
C PHE A 28 -2.67 -0.70 9.99
N ASP A 29 -1.45 -0.18 9.75
CA ASP A 29 -0.41 -0.05 10.76
C ASP A 29 -0.73 1.05 11.78
N GLY A 30 -0.88 0.67 13.05
CA GLY A 30 -1.29 1.62 14.09
C GLY A 30 -2.80 1.87 14.16
N THR A 31 -3.56 1.32 13.20
CA THR A 31 -5.04 1.38 13.16
C THR A 31 -5.66 0.02 13.48
N LEU A 32 -5.65 -0.93 12.53
CA LEU A 32 -6.07 -2.32 12.80
C LEU A 32 -4.99 -3.10 13.53
N LEU A 33 -3.74 -2.88 13.13
CA LEU A 33 -2.57 -3.53 13.69
C LEU A 33 -2.13 -2.73 14.92
N GLY A 34 -2.39 -3.29 16.09
CA GLY A 34 -2.05 -2.65 17.36
C GLY A 34 -0.54 -2.56 17.60
N ARG A 35 -0.14 -1.96 18.73
CA ARG A 35 1.27 -1.82 19.12
C ARG A 35 2.01 -3.15 19.26
N ASN A 36 1.30 -4.23 19.59
CA ASN A 36 1.84 -5.59 19.64
C ASN A 36 1.99 -6.24 18.26
N ARG A 37 1.71 -5.49 17.18
CA ARG A 37 1.71 -5.97 15.80
C ARG A 37 0.70 -7.09 15.54
N GLU A 38 -0.44 -7.03 16.24
CA GLU A 38 -1.56 -7.97 16.05
C GLU A 38 -2.88 -7.21 15.93
N VAL A 39 -3.82 -7.82 15.20
CA VAL A 39 -5.22 -7.40 15.21
C VAL A 39 -5.89 -7.98 16.45
N SER A 40 -6.45 -7.13 17.31
CA SER A 40 -7.02 -7.59 18.58
C SER A 40 -8.19 -8.57 18.37
N LYS A 41 -8.40 -9.51 19.30
CA LYS A 41 -9.56 -10.43 19.28
C LYS A 41 -10.89 -9.69 19.16
N ARG A 42 -11.02 -8.54 19.84
CA ARG A 42 -12.21 -7.68 19.75
C ARG A 42 -12.41 -7.18 18.32
N THR A 43 -11.35 -6.71 17.68
CA THR A 43 -11.40 -6.22 16.29
C THR A 43 -11.73 -7.37 15.33
N GLN A 44 -11.07 -8.53 15.46
CA GLN A 44 -11.37 -9.71 14.65
C GLN A 44 -12.84 -10.14 14.77
N ALA A 45 -13.42 -10.12 15.98
CA ALA A 45 -14.83 -10.42 16.18
C ALA A 45 -15.77 -9.42 15.48
N VAL A 46 -15.40 -8.13 15.43
CA VAL A 46 -16.15 -7.12 14.69
C VAL A 46 -16.03 -7.34 13.18
N LEU A 47 -14.83 -7.58 12.68
CA LEU A 47 -14.57 -7.85 11.25
C LEU A 47 -15.33 -9.10 10.78
N ALA A 48 -15.34 -10.17 11.58
CA ALA A 48 -16.10 -11.38 11.27
C ALA A 48 -17.60 -11.10 11.08
N ARG A 49 -18.17 -10.19 11.88
CA ARG A 49 -19.57 -9.78 11.74
C ARG A 49 -19.82 -8.91 10.51
N LEU A 50 -18.85 -8.14 10.02
CA LEU A 50 -19.01 -7.35 8.79
C LEU A 50 -19.39 -8.22 7.59
N LYS A 51 -18.88 -9.46 7.53
CA LYS A 51 -19.27 -10.45 6.50
C LYS A 51 -20.77 -10.72 6.47
N GLU A 52 -21.45 -10.66 7.62
CA GLU A 52 -22.89 -10.94 7.74
C GLU A 52 -23.74 -9.84 7.08
N PHE A 53 -23.16 -8.65 6.86
CA PHE A 53 -23.85 -7.49 6.27
C PHE A 53 -23.60 -7.33 4.77
N GLY A 54 -22.85 -8.26 4.14
CA GLY A 54 -22.55 -8.18 2.70
C GLY A 54 -21.69 -6.97 2.32
N LEU A 55 -20.93 -6.41 3.26
CA LEU A 55 -20.07 -5.26 3.05
C LEU A 55 -18.70 -5.68 2.50
N ASP A 56 -18.19 -4.92 1.56
CA ASP A 56 -16.79 -5.03 1.15
C ASP A 56 -15.87 -4.49 2.24
N PHE A 57 -14.74 -5.17 2.43
CA PHE A 57 -13.70 -4.74 3.37
C PHE A 57 -12.39 -4.49 2.66
N VAL A 58 -11.92 -3.25 2.76
CA VAL A 58 -10.69 -2.81 2.10
C VAL A 58 -9.70 -2.32 3.14
N VAL A 59 -8.48 -2.82 3.06
CA VAL A 59 -7.35 -2.26 3.82
C VAL A 59 -6.59 -1.31 2.93
N VAL A 60 -6.42 -0.08 3.38
CA VAL A 60 -5.63 0.96 2.74
C VAL A 60 -4.32 1.09 3.50
N THR A 61 -3.16 1.02 2.85
CA THR A 61 -1.89 0.97 3.57
C THR A 61 -0.75 1.58 2.77
N GLY A 62 0.23 2.13 3.48
CA GLY A 62 1.51 2.53 2.91
C GLY A 62 2.43 1.37 2.55
N ARG A 63 2.09 0.14 2.97
CA ARG A 63 2.88 -1.04 2.63
C ARG A 63 2.83 -1.33 1.13
N PRO A 64 3.95 -1.76 0.52
CA PRO A 64 3.94 -2.35 -0.82
C PRO A 64 3.26 -3.74 -0.79
N PRO A 65 2.73 -4.23 -1.92
CA PRO A 65 2.01 -5.52 -1.99
C PRO A 65 2.79 -6.70 -1.40
N ARG A 66 4.11 -6.74 -1.62
CA ARG A 66 5.02 -7.77 -1.09
C ARG A 66 5.03 -7.90 0.44
N TYR A 67 4.53 -6.91 1.19
CA TYR A 67 4.39 -6.95 2.65
C TYR A 67 2.95 -7.14 3.14
N CYS A 68 2.04 -7.47 2.24
CA CYS A 68 0.61 -7.47 2.51
C CYS A 68 -0.04 -8.86 2.50
N ASN A 69 0.66 -9.91 2.06
CA ASN A 69 0.09 -11.27 1.96
C ASN A 69 -0.47 -11.81 3.28
N SER A 70 0.03 -11.36 4.44
CA SER A 70 -0.47 -11.78 5.74
C SER A 70 -1.74 -11.04 6.20
N ILE A 71 -2.13 -9.93 5.55
CA ILE A 71 -3.23 -9.06 6.01
C ILE A 71 -4.56 -9.83 6.06
N PRO A 72 -5.00 -10.55 5.00
CA PRO A 72 -6.26 -11.30 5.05
C PRO A 72 -6.30 -12.35 6.18
N MET A 73 -5.16 -12.98 6.47
CA MET A 73 -5.07 -13.93 7.58
C MET A 73 -5.19 -13.24 8.95
N GLN A 74 -4.60 -12.06 9.12
CA GLN A 74 -4.66 -11.31 10.38
C GLN A 74 -6.04 -10.69 10.63
N THR A 75 -6.73 -10.26 9.57
CA THR A 75 -8.09 -9.71 9.64
C THR A 75 -9.14 -10.81 9.78
N GLY A 76 -8.88 -12.02 9.27
CA GLY A 76 -9.78 -13.16 9.31
C GLY A 76 -10.95 -13.07 8.32
N ILE A 77 -10.90 -12.12 7.38
CA ILE A 77 -11.93 -11.87 6.38
C ILE A 77 -11.33 -11.61 5.00
N PRO A 78 -12.03 -11.94 3.90
CA PRO A 78 -11.64 -11.50 2.56
C PRO A 78 -11.37 -10.00 2.58
N THR A 79 -10.24 -9.61 2.02
CA THR A 79 -9.75 -8.23 2.10
C THR A 79 -9.12 -7.89 0.75
N SER A 80 -9.66 -6.90 0.05
CA SER A 80 -8.96 -6.25 -1.06
C SER A 80 -8.05 -5.16 -0.51
N LEU A 81 -6.92 -4.91 -1.18
CA LEU A 81 -5.90 -4.01 -0.66
C LEU A 81 -5.68 -2.81 -1.56
N ILE A 82 -5.54 -1.65 -0.96
CA ILE A 82 -4.98 -0.45 -1.57
C ILE A 82 -3.60 -0.25 -0.93
N CYS A 83 -2.55 -0.54 -1.69
CA CYS A 83 -1.16 -0.54 -1.27
C CYS A 83 -0.45 0.76 -1.67
N ALA A 84 0.80 0.91 -1.22
CA ALA A 84 1.71 2.00 -1.61
C ALA A 84 1.07 3.40 -1.48
N ASN A 85 0.37 3.64 -0.36
CA ASN A 85 -0.32 4.91 -0.06
C ASN A 85 -1.43 5.28 -1.07
N GLY A 86 -2.01 4.30 -1.76
CA GLY A 86 -3.03 4.56 -2.79
C GLY A 86 -2.56 4.31 -4.22
N ALA A 87 -1.26 4.10 -4.44
CA ALA A 87 -0.71 3.94 -5.77
C ALA A 87 -1.04 2.59 -6.43
N MET A 88 -1.54 1.61 -5.69
CA MET A 88 -1.83 0.29 -6.25
C MET A 88 -3.04 -0.39 -5.61
N ALA A 89 -3.90 -0.99 -6.43
CA ALA A 89 -4.94 -1.92 -5.96
C ALA A 89 -4.45 -3.36 -6.14
N TYR A 90 -4.55 -4.18 -5.10
CA TYR A 90 -4.02 -5.55 -5.07
C TYR A 90 -5.04 -6.52 -4.46
N GLU A 91 -5.23 -7.66 -5.14
CA GLU A 91 -6.07 -8.76 -4.69
C GLU A 91 -5.19 -9.90 -4.13
N PRO A 92 -5.14 -10.07 -2.79
CA PRO A 92 -4.25 -11.06 -2.17
C PRO A 92 -4.59 -12.51 -2.50
N LEU A 93 -5.86 -12.83 -2.83
CA LEU A 93 -6.25 -14.21 -3.11
C LEU A 93 -5.69 -14.71 -4.45
N THR A 94 -5.63 -13.84 -5.44
CA THR A 94 -5.08 -14.16 -6.77
C THR A 94 -3.63 -13.72 -6.93
N GLY A 95 -3.12 -12.90 -6.00
CA GLY A 95 -1.81 -12.29 -6.10
C GLY A 95 -1.73 -11.29 -7.25
N THR A 96 -2.84 -10.61 -7.57
CA THR A 96 -2.94 -9.78 -8.78
C THR A 96 -3.10 -8.31 -8.42
N SER A 97 -2.24 -7.49 -9.02
CA SER A 97 -2.36 -6.04 -9.01
C SER A 97 -3.30 -5.60 -10.14
N THR A 98 -4.33 -4.81 -9.83
CA THR A 98 -5.42 -4.49 -10.78
C THR A 98 -5.45 -3.02 -11.21
N GLN A 99 -4.82 -2.13 -10.45
CA GLN A 99 -4.71 -0.71 -10.79
C GLN A 99 -3.37 -0.17 -10.29
N PHE A 100 -2.80 0.75 -11.06
CA PHE A 100 -1.54 1.41 -10.77
C PHE A 100 -1.67 2.91 -11.02
N ALA A 101 -1.13 3.71 -10.11
CA ALA A 101 -0.88 5.13 -10.28
C ALA A 101 0.62 5.36 -10.08
N THR A 102 1.38 5.22 -11.16
CA THR A 102 2.84 5.31 -11.16
C THR A 102 3.32 6.74 -11.44
N LEU A 103 4.59 6.99 -11.13
CA LEU A 103 5.30 8.12 -11.71
C LEU A 103 5.69 7.80 -13.15
N ASP A 104 5.70 8.81 -14.02
CA ASP A 104 6.32 8.67 -15.33
C ASP A 104 7.81 8.35 -15.17
N LEU A 105 8.36 7.48 -16.03
CA LEU A 105 9.74 7.02 -15.91
C LEU A 105 10.74 8.19 -15.88
N SER A 106 10.52 9.19 -16.75
CA SER A 106 11.37 10.38 -16.80
C SER A 106 11.30 11.22 -15.51
N ASP A 107 10.11 11.34 -14.91
CA ASP A 107 9.93 12.05 -13.63
C ASP A 107 10.61 11.30 -12.48
N ALA A 108 10.52 9.97 -12.46
CA ALA A 108 11.21 9.14 -11.47
C ALA A 108 12.75 9.29 -11.58
N GLN A 109 13.29 9.25 -12.80
CA GLN A 109 14.74 9.44 -13.04
C GLN A 109 15.20 10.84 -12.64
N ASN A 110 14.43 11.88 -12.99
CA ASN A 110 14.72 13.27 -12.62
C ASN A 110 14.69 13.45 -11.11
N LEU A 111 13.65 12.94 -10.43
CA LEU A 111 13.52 13.01 -8.98
C LEU A 111 14.70 12.38 -8.25
N LEU A 112 15.11 11.18 -8.66
CA LEU A 112 16.29 10.51 -8.08
C LEU A 112 17.58 11.30 -8.31
N THR A 113 17.75 11.85 -9.51
CA THR A 113 18.92 12.67 -9.86
C THR A 113 18.99 13.92 -9.00
N GLU A 114 17.88 14.65 -8.87
CA GLU A 114 17.80 15.88 -8.06
C GLU A 114 18.03 15.60 -6.58
N ILE A 115 17.40 14.57 -6.01
CA ILE A 115 17.62 14.18 -4.61
C ILE A 115 19.08 13.80 -4.39
N ARG A 116 19.71 13.07 -5.31
CA ARG A 116 21.11 12.68 -5.17
C ARG A 116 22.05 13.88 -5.22
N GLN A 117 21.77 14.88 -6.06
CA GLN A 117 22.54 16.13 -6.11
C GLN A 117 22.41 16.93 -4.81
N ALA A 118 21.20 17.06 -4.27
CA ALA A 118 20.94 17.79 -3.02
C ALA A 118 21.41 17.03 -1.77
N HIS A 119 21.34 15.70 -1.80
CA HIS A 119 21.65 14.80 -0.69
C HIS A 119 22.55 13.65 -1.16
N PRO A 120 23.88 13.86 -1.28
CA PRO A 120 24.81 12.85 -1.79
C PRO A 120 24.90 11.55 -0.98
N ASN A 121 24.38 11.56 0.25
CA ASN A 121 24.33 10.42 1.16
C ASN A 121 22.96 9.72 1.20
N ALA A 122 21.99 10.16 0.39
CA ALA A 122 20.75 9.42 0.21
C ALA A 122 21.04 8.03 -0.35
N GLY A 123 20.25 7.04 0.06
CA GLY A 123 20.18 5.72 -0.57
C GLY A 123 18.76 5.52 -1.09
N PHE A 124 18.62 4.87 -2.24
CA PHE A 124 17.34 4.72 -2.91
C PHE A 124 16.85 3.27 -2.96
N CYS A 125 15.53 3.12 -2.95
CA CYS A 125 14.83 1.91 -3.35
C CYS A 125 13.62 2.28 -4.19
N VAL A 126 13.21 1.38 -5.07
CA VAL A 126 12.08 1.56 -5.98
C VAL A 126 11.21 0.30 -5.99
N GLU A 127 9.91 0.51 -5.97
CA GLU A 127 8.90 -0.51 -6.27
C GLU A 127 8.46 -0.28 -7.72
N MET A 128 8.65 -1.26 -8.59
CA MET A 128 8.31 -1.20 -10.03
C MET A 128 7.36 -2.35 -10.34
N GLY A 129 6.05 -2.08 -10.38
CA GLY A 129 5.06 -3.14 -10.44
C GLY A 129 5.19 -4.06 -9.21
N ASP A 130 5.45 -5.34 -9.46
CA ASP A 130 5.68 -6.34 -8.41
C ASP A 130 7.18 -6.53 -8.06
N ASP A 131 8.08 -5.83 -8.76
CA ASP A 131 9.52 -5.87 -8.51
C ASP A 131 9.96 -4.83 -7.48
N PHE A 132 11.01 -5.19 -6.74
CA PHE A 132 11.67 -4.29 -5.78
C PHE A 132 13.17 -4.25 -6.05
N VAL A 133 13.69 -3.04 -6.22
CA VAL A 133 15.13 -2.81 -6.39
C VAL A 133 15.60 -1.83 -5.34
N ALA A 134 16.70 -2.13 -4.66
CA ALA A 134 17.31 -1.25 -3.70
C ALA A 134 18.80 -1.10 -3.97
N GLU A 135 19.29 0.12 -3.79
CA GLU A 135 20.72 0.38 -3.67
C GLU A 135 21.24 -0.22 -2.38
N ARG A 136 22.50 -0.67 -2.41
CA ARG A 136 23.23 -1.14 -1.22
C ARG A 136 23.13 -0.14 -0.07
N ARG A 137 23.32 1.15 -0.37
CA ARG A 137 23.27 2.21 0.64
C ARG A 137 21.92 2.29 1.33
N TRP A 138 20.82 2.12 0.59
CA TRP A 138 19.50 2.07 1.19
C TRP A 138 19.37 0.88 2.15
N LEU A 139 19.87 -0.30 1.75
CA LEU A 139 19.88 -1.48 2.61
C LEU A 139 20.68 -1.25 3.90
N GLU A 140 21.87 -0.63 3.80
CA GLU A 140 22.70 -0.25 4.95
C GLU A 140 21.95 0.71 5.89
N LEU A 141 21.39 1.79 5.36
CA LEU A 141 20.65 2.80 6.14
C LEU A 141 19.38 2.21 6.79
N ALA A 142 18.69 1.33 6.08
CA ALA A 142 17.49 0.66 6.56
C ALA A 142 17.77 -0.56 7.47
N SER A 143 19.05 -0.86 7.75
CA SER A 143 19.49 -2.04 8.51
C SER A 143 18.90 -3.35 7.97
N ARG A 144 18.88 -3.47 6.63
CA ARG A 144 18.40 -4.65 5.90
C ARG A 144 19.57 -5.56 5.50
N PRO A 145 19.32 -6.85 5.23
CA PRO A 145 20.32 -7.73 4.63
C PRO A 145 20.88 -7.15 3.32
N LEU A 146 22.20 -7.27 3.13
CA LEU A 146 22.91 -6.74 1.97
C LEU A 146 22.83 -7.72 0.79
N GLU A 147 21.64 -7.85 0.22
CA GLU A 147 21.33 -8.82 -0.84
C GLU A 147 21.68 -8.29 -2.25
N SER A 148 21.96 -6.99 -2.40
CA SER A 148 22.39 -6.35 -3.64
C SER A 148 23.61 -5.45 -3.41
N ASP A 149 24.42 -5.28 -4.46
CA ASP A 149 25.55 -4.34 -4.48
C ASP A 149 25.28 -3.16 -5.44
N ILE A 150 24.00 -2.86 -5.69
CA ILE A 150 23.56 -1.82 -6.61
C ILE A 150 23.97 -0.46 -6.04
N SER A 151 24.71 0.33 -6.82
CA SER A 151 25.13 1.68 -6.44
C SER A 151 24.26 2.78 -7.03
N ASP A 152 23.55 2.47 -8.12
CA ASP A 152 22.65 3.39 -8.81
C ASP A 152 21.46 2.63 -9.40
N VAL A 153 20.25 2.98 -8.97
CA VAL A 153 19.01 2.38 -9.51
C VAL A 153 18.53 3.02 -10.81
N ILE A 154 18.98 4.23 -11.17
CA ILE A 154 18.47 4.97 -12.35
C ILE A 154 18.59 4.15 -13.65
N PRO A 155 19.72 3.47 -13.95
CA PRO A 155 19.84 2.67 -15.18
C PRO A 155 18.97 1.41 -15.20
N LEU A 156 18.43 1.01 -14.04
CA LEU A 156 17.60 -0.17 -13.88
C LEU A 156 16.11 0.15 -14.01
N LEU A 157 15.74 1.44 -13.93
CA LEU A 157 14.36 1.87 -14.09
C LEU A 157 13.88 1.64 -15.52
N ASN A 158 12.69 1.08 -15.64
CA ASN A 158 12.08 0.76 -16.92
C ASN A 158 10.54 0.76 -16.78
N GLU A 159 9.83 0.73 -17.91
CA GLU A 159 8.36 0.75 -17.96
C GLU A 159 7.72 -0.64 -17.76
N SER A 160 8.43 -1.60 -17.17
CA SER A 160 7.85 -2.92 -16.93
C SER A 160 6.84 -2.81 -15.78
N VAL A 161 5.60 -2.52 -16.16
CA VAL A 161 4.39 -2.59 -15.31
C VAL A 161 3.31 -3.31 -16.11
#